data_AF-A0A419H129-F1
#
_entry.id   AF-A0A419H129-F1
#
_cell.length_a   1.000
_cell.length_b   1.000
_cell.length_c   1.000
_cell.angle_alpha   90.00
_cell.angle_beta   90.00
_cell.angle_gamma   90.00
#
_symmetry.space_group_name_H-M   'P 1'
#
loop_
_entity.id
_entity.type
_entity.pdbx_description
1 polymer ?
#
loop_
_entity_poly.entity_id
_entity_poly.type
_entity_poly.pdbx_seq_one_letter_code
_entity_poly.pdbx_strand_id
1 'polypeptide(L)'
;MNGLNGDNELVYKALRKFESTYGSSDHVSITVSPASLILLGDHTHYNEGVLLSVCVNRVWTVLIRKRKDRVVNFASADSDKFLSTTFDSLEQIDCNEFNLLRHLTKMLNEQELIKLGFDCVISSNVPECLGLGSLAGMQVAFVNNIKKV
;
A
#
# COMPACT_ATOMS: atom_id res chain seq x y z
N MET A 1 -1.65 13.66 24.01
CA MET A 1 -0.94 12.65 23.19
C MET A 1 -1.96 11.63 22.70
N ASN A 2 -2.63 11.88 21.57
CA ASN A 2 -3.70 11.04 20.99
C ASN A 2 -3.28 10.36 19.66
N GLY A 3 -1.98 10.23 19.41
CA GLY A 3 -1.43 9.82 18.11
C GLY A 3 -1.76 8.39 17.66
N LEU A 4 -2.15 7.50 18.59
CA LEU A 4 -2.41 6.08 18.30
C LEU A 4 -3.87 5.77 17.91
N ASN A 5 -4.82 6.69 18.13
CA ASN A 5 -6.24 6.40 17.85
C ASN A 5 -6.58 6.44 16.34
N GLY A 6 -5.92 7.31 15.57
CA GLY A 6 -6.20 7.47 14.14
C GLY A 6 -5.74 6.28 13.30
N ASP A 7 -4.64 5.65 13.67
CA ASP A 7 -4.10 4.48 12.96
C ASP A 7 -5.04 3.27 13.12
N ASN A 8 -5.59 3.09 14.32
CA ASN A 8 -6.59 2.05 14.58
C ASN A 8 -7.86 2.26 13.76
N GLU A 9 -8.33 3.51 13.62
CA GLU A 9 -9.51 3.83 12.80
C GLU A 9 -9.32 3.45 11.33
N LEU A 10 -8.15 3.76 10.74
CA LEU A 10 -7.81 3.37 9.37
C LEU A 10 -7.74 1.84 9.21
N VAL A 11 -7.15 1.14 10.18
CA VAL A 11 -7.11 -0.34 10.17
C VAL A 11 -8.52 -0.93 10.22
N TYR A 12 -9.39 -0.44 11.10
CA TYR A 12 -10.78 -0.91 11.17
C TYR A 12 -11.56 -0.59 9.89
N LYS A 13 -11.37 0.60 9.31
CA LYS A 13 -11.97 0.98 8.04
C LYS A 13 -11.55 0.04 6.91
N ALA A 14 -10.25 -0.26 6.82
CA ALA A 14 -9.71 -1.17 5.83
C ALA A 14 -10.18 -2.62 6.05
N LEU A 15 -10.26 -3.09 7.29
CA LEU A 15 -10.80 -4.42 7.62
C LEU A 15 -12.25 -4.56 7.19
N ARG A 16 -13.11 -3.58 7.51
CA ARG A 16 -14.51 -3.59 7.06
C ARG A 16 -14.62 -3.60 5.54
N LYS A 17 -13.81 -2.79 4.85
CA LYS A 17 -13.77 -2.82 3.38
C LYS A 17 -13.33 -4.19 2.88
N PHE A 18 -12.32 -4.79 3.49
CA PHE A 18 -11.82 -6.12 3.15
C PHE A 18 -12.91 -7.18 3.27
N GLU A 19 -13.59 -7.23 4.41
CA GLU A 19 -14.68 -8.18 4.64
C GLU A 19 -15.83 -7.97 3.65
N SER A 20 -16.24 -6.71 3.43
CA SER A 20 -17.32 -6.40 2.49
C SER A 20 -16.98 -6.74 1.02
N THR A 21 -15.69 -6.68 0.63
CA THR A 21 -15.25 -6.92 -0.75
C THR A 21 -14.88 -8.38 -0.98
N TYR A 22 -14.26 -9.03 0.00
CA TYR A 22 -13.60 -10.33 -0.14
C TYR A 22 -14.10 -11.42 0.83
N GLY A 23 -15.14 -11.12 1.62
CA GLY A 23 -15.77 -12.05 2.55
C GLY A 23 -15.16 -12.01 3.96
N SER A 24 -14.28 -12.98 4.27
CA SER A 24 -13.63 -13.05 5.58
C SER A 24 -12.33 -12.23 5.63
N SER A 25 -11.94 -11.70 6.79
CA SER A 25 -10.60 -11.16 7.05
C SER A 25 -9.62 -12.18 7.65
N ASP A 26 -9.97 -13.47 7.67
CA ASP A 26 -9.09 -14.52 8.18
C ASP A 26 -7.78 -14.56 7.40
N HIS A 27 -6.67 -14.71 8.14
CA HIS A 27 -5.31 -14.74 7.61
C HIS A 27 -4.89 -13.49 6.81
N VAL A 28 -5.59 -12.37 6.97
CA VAL A 28 -5.13 -11.07 6.46
C VAL A 28 -3.89 -10.64 7.24
N SER A 29 -2.84 -10.30 6.50
CA SER A 29 -1.68 -9.58 7.02
C SER A 29 -1.92 -8.08 6.93
N ILE A 30 -1.63 -7.36 8.01
CA ILE A 30 -1.81 -5.91 8.12
C ILE A 30 -0.42 -5.26 8.25
N THR A 31 -0.15 -4.24 7.44
CA THR A 31 1.04 -3.41 7.59
C THR A 31 0.65 -1.94 7.52
N VAL A 32 1.14 -1.18 8.49
CA VAL A 32 0.98 0.27 8.56
C VAL A 32 2.35 0.90 8.34
N SER A 33 2.42 1.94 7.51
CA SER A 33 3.65 2.68 7.23
C SER A 33 3.39 4.17 7.28
N PRO A 34 4.17 4.96 8.05
CA PRO A 34 4.01 6.39 8.12
C PRO A 34 4.49 7.08 6.83
N ALA A 35 3.86 8.20 6.52
CA ALA A 35 4.42 9.22 5.66
C ALA A 35 5.62 9.89 6.36
N SER A 36 6.47 10.56 5.57
CA SER A 36 7.65 11.25 6.09
C SER A 36 7.79 12.65 5.50
N LEU A 37 8.43 13.53 6.27
CA LEU A 37 8.79 14.87 5.86
C LEU A 37 10.31 14.98 5.87
N ILE A 38 10.87 15.60 4.83
CA ILE A 38 12.28 15.97 4.80
C ILE A 38 12.46 17.27 5.60
N LEU A 39 13.31 17.24 6.63
CA LEU A 39 13.68 18.43 7.40
C LEU A 39 14.94 19.12 6.85
N LEU A 40 15.86 18.34 6.30
CA LEU A 40 17.12 18.83 5.73
C LEU A 40 17.61 17.88 4.64
N GLY A 41 18.29 18.44 3.63
CA GLY A 41 18.89 17.64 2.55
C GLY A 41 17.94 17.34 1.40
N ASP A 42 16.99 18.24 1.14
CA ASP A 42 16.22 18.15 -0.09
C ASP A 42 17.14 18.33 -1.29
N HIS A 43 16.91 17.56 -2.36
CA HIS A 43 17.76 17.53 -3.57
C HIS A 43 19.23 17.13 -3.38
N THR A 44 19.66 16.71 -2.17
CA THR A 44 21.05 16.26 -1.92
C THR A 44 21.19 14.74 -1.85
N HIS A 45 20.12 14.02 -1.52
CA HIS A 45 20.14 12.57 -1.28
C HIS A 45 20.54 11.75 -2.52
N TYR A 46 20.23 12.22 -3.73
CA TYR A 46 20.68 11.59 -4.98
C TYR A 46 22.06 12.06 -5.45
N ASN A 47 22.73 12.91 -4.67
CA ASN A 47 24.08 13.44 -4.91
C ASN A 47 25.03 13.07 -3.74
N GLU A 48 24.82 11.92 -3.11
CA GLU A 48 25.63 11.42 -1.98
C GLU A 48 25.62 12.35 -0.74
N GLY A 49 24.66 13.27 -0.64
CA GLY A 49 24.50 14.16 0.50
C GLY A 49 23.75 13.53 1.68
N VAL A 50 23.77 14.22 2.82
CA VAL A 50 23.04 13.81 4.03
C VAL A 50 21.58 14.24 3.96
N LEU A 51 20.67 13.34 4.31
CA LEU A 51 19.22 13.57 4.41
C LEU A 51 18.76 13.37 5.86
N LEU A 52 18.04 14.36 6.40
CA LEU A 52 17.34 14.24 7.68
C LEU A 52 15.83 14.26 7.42
N SER A 53 15.14 13.19 7.79
CA SER A 53 13.69 13.06 7.65
C SER A 53 13.03 12.60 8.95
N VAL A 54 11.75 12.91 9.10
CA VAL A 54 10.93 12.48 10.23
C VAL A 54 9.64 11.86 9.75
N CYS A 55 9.14 10.86 10.46
CA CYS A 55 7.80 10.33 10.23
C CYS A 55 6.75 11.34 10.74
N VAL A 56 5.64 11.47 10.02
CA VAL A 56 4.49 12.26 10.45
C VAL A 56 3.37 11.35 10.96
N ASN A 57 2.41 11.91 11.68
CA ASN A 57 1.22 11.20 12.17
C ASN A 57 0.15 11.02 11.07
N ARG A 58 0.60 10.57 9.90
CA ARG A 58 -0.21 10.19 8.76
C ARG A 58 0.35 8.91 8.18
N VAL A 59 -0.51 7.95 7.88
CA VAL A 59 -0.08 6.58 7.57
C VAL A 59 -0.82 6.02 6.38
N TRP A 60 -0.16 5.10 5.69
CA TRP A 60 -0.75 4.12 4.79
C TRP A 60 -1.00 2.83 5.54
N THR A 61 -2.19 2.27 5.40
CA THR A 61 -2.57 0.95 5.88
C THR A 61 -2.81 0.05 4.68
N VAL A 62 -2.15 -1.10 4.65
CA VAL A 62 -2.30 -2.11 3.60
C VAL A 62 -2.66 -3.44 4.24
N LEU A 63 -3.73 -4.06 3.76
CA LEU A 63 -4.18 -5.40 4.13
C LEU A 63 -3.98 -6.32 2.93
N ILE A 64 -3.34 -7.48 3.13
CA ILE A 64 -3.16 -8.47 2.07
C ILE A 64 -3.50 -9.87 2.58
N ARG A 65 -4.25 -10.62 1.77
CA ARG A 65 -4.45 -12.06 1.93
C ARG A 65 -4.03 -12.78 0.66
N LYS A 66 -3.19 -13.81 0.79
CA LYS A 66 -2.78 -14.65 -0.33
C LYS A 66 -3.91 -15.52 -0.84
N ARG A 67 -3.95 -15.71 -2.16
CA ARG A 67 -4.87 -16.60 -2.86
C ARG A 67 -4.13 -17.84 -3.34
N LYS A 68 -4.90 -18.83 -3.79
CA LYS A 68 -4.37 -20.06 -4.42
C LYS A 68 -4.30 -19.96 -5.95
N ASP A 69 -4.97 -18.98 -6.53
CA ASP A 69 -4.98 -18.70 -7.98
C ASP A 69 -3.97 -17.59 -8.32
N ARG A 70 -3.96 -17.14 -9.59
CA ARG A 70 -3.11 -16.04 -10.09
C ARG A 70 -3.86 -14.69 -10.17
N VAL A 71 -4.99 -14.57 -9.47
CA VAL A 71 -5.83 -13.36 -9.50
C VAL A 71 -5.28 -12.34 -8.49
N VAL A 72 -5.13 -11.10 -8.94
CA VAL A 72 -4.69 -9.96 -8.15
C VAL A 72 -5.85 -8.99 -8.01
N ASN A 73 -6.28 -8.76 -6.78
CA ASN A 73 -7.35 -7.83 -6.47
C ASN A 73 -6.84 -6.66 -5.64
N PHE A 74 -7.28 -5.45 -6.00
CA PHE A 74 -7.06 -4.23 -5.24
C PHE A 74 -8.40 -3.56 -4.95
N ALA A 75 -8.55 -3.05 -3.74
CA ALA A 75 -9.66 -2.20 -3.35
C ALA A 75 -9.16 -1.03 -2.51
N SER A 76 -9.82 0.11 -2.65
CA SER A 76 -9.59 1.26 -1.78
C SER A 76 -10.64 1.28 -0.69
N ALA A 77 -10.24 1.57 0.55
CA ALA A 77 -11.20 1.88 1.61
C ALA A 77 -11.62 3.35 1.55
N ASP A 78 -10.85 4.20 0.88
CA ASP A 78 -11.09 5.65 0.81
C ASP A 78 -11.88 6.05 -0.44
N SER A 79 -12.02 5.15 -1.41
CA SER A 79 -12.84 5.32 -2.61
C SER A 79 -13.65 4.05 -2.92
N ASP A 80 -14.59 4.15 -3.86
CA ASP A 80 -15.32 2.98 -4.37
C ASP A 80 -14.57 2.22 -5.47
N LYS A 81 -13.29 2.54 -5.69
CA LYS A 81 -12.49 1.87 -6.73
C LYS A 81 -12.10 0.46 -6.30
N PHE A 82 -12.26 -0.43 -7.27
CA PHE A 82 -11.90 -1.84 -7.20
C PHE A 82 -11.26 -2.25 -8.51
N LEU A 83 -10.29 -3.16 -8.44
CA LEU A 83 -9.67 -3.77 -9.59
C LEU A 83 -9.44 -5.26 -9.34
N SER A 84 -9.82 -6.09 -10.30
CA SER A 84 -9.50 -7.51 -10.37
C SER A 84 -8.78 -7.78 -11.67
N THR A 85 -7.61 -8.42 -11.61
CA THR A 85 -6.80 -8.75 -12.78
C THR A 85 -5.95 -10.00 -12.53
N THR A 86 -5.11 -10.37 -13.49
CA THR A 86 -4.07 -11.40 -13.35
C THR A 86 -2.70 -10.76 -13.53
N PHE A 87 -1.63 -11.48 -13.16
CA PHE A 87 -0.26 -11.02 -13.35
C PHE A 87 0.06 -10.63 -14.82
N ASP A 88 -0.56 -11.29 -15.79
CA ASP A 88 -0.27 -11.10 -17.22
C ASP A 88 -0.99 -9.86 -17.80
N SER A 89 -1.99 -9.34 -17.11
CA SER A 89 -2.82 -8.20 -17.56
C SER A 89 -2.64 -6.96 -16.69
N LEU A 90 -1.59 -6.89 -15.88
CA LEU A 90 -1.36 -5.79 -14.94
C LEU A 90 -1.16 -4.42 -15.61
N GLU A 91 -0.73 -4.35 -16.87
CA GLU A 91 -0.42 -3.08 -17.55
C GLU A 91 -1.57 -2.53 -18.40
N GLN A 92 -2.53 -3.38 -18.80
CA GLN A 92 -3.57 -3.04 -19.78
C GLN A 92 -4.82 -2.40 -19.13
N ILE A 93 -4.64 -1.71 -18.00
CA ILE A 93 -5.74 -1.24 -17.15
C ILE A 93 -5.59 0.25 -16.90
N ASP A 94 -6.64 1.00 -17.22
CA ASP A 94 -6.74 2.42 -16.90
C ASP A 94 -7.36 2.60 -15.51
N CYS A 95 -6.53 2.43 -14.48
CA CYS A 95 -6.94 2.65 -13.08
C CYS A 95 -5.83 3.35 -12.30
N ASN A 96 -5.82 4.68 -12.38
CA ASN A 96 -4.75 5.54 -11.85
C ASN A 96 -4.43 5.33 -10.37
N GLU A 97 -5.45 5.02 -9.55
CA GLU A 97 -5.29 4.84 -8.10
C GLU A 97 -4.40 3.65 -7.73
N PHE A 98 -4.42 2.59 -8.54
CA PHE A 98 -3.64 1.38 -8.28
C PHE A 98 -2.39 1.27 -9.17
N ASN A 99 -2.06 2.29 -9.98
CA ASN A 99 -0.91 2.26 -10.92
C ASN A 99 0.38 1.81 -10.23
N LEU A 100 0.72 2.44 -9.09
CA LEU A 100 1.95 2.11 -8.38
C LEU A 100 1.94 0.66 -7.88
N LEU A 101 0.83 0.21 -7.29
CA LEU A 101 0.71 -1.16 -6.78
C LEU A 101 0.77 -2.19 -7.91
N ARG A 102 0.18 -1.90 -9.08
CA ARG A 102 0.26 -2.76 -10.26
C ARG A 102 1.69 -2.92 -10.75
N HIS A 103 2.43 -1.81 -10.89
CA HIS A 103 3.84 -1.87 -11.30
C HIS A 103 4.72 -2.60 -10.27
N LEU A 104 4.55 -2.34 -8.97
CA LEU A 104 5.26 -3.10 -7.93
C LEU A 104 4.93 -4.59 -7.98
N THR A 105 3.66 -4.94 -8.18
CA THR A 105 3.23 -6.33 -8.29
C THR A 105 3.86 -7.02 -9.50
N LYS A 106 3.89 -6.33 -10.65
CA LYS A 106 4.55 -6.83 -11.86
C LYS A 106 6.05 -7.07 -11.60
N MET A 107 6.75 -6.08 -11.06
CA MET A 107 8.19 -6.20 -10.75
C MET A 107 8.47 -7.34 -9.78
N LEU A 108 7.67 -7.50 -8.72
CA LEU A 108 7.83 -8.57 -7.74
C LEU A 108 7.56 -9.95 -8.36
N ASN A 109 6.59 -10.07 -9.27
CA ASN A 109 6.33 -11.32 -9.99
C ASN A 109 7.45 -11.66 -10.99
N GLU A 110 7.97 -10.67 -11.72
CA GLU A 110 9.11 -10.84 -12.64
C GLU A 110 10.40 -11.25 -11.92
N GLN A 111 10.59 -10.79 -10.67
CA GLN A 111 11.69 -11.21 -9.80
C GLN A 111 11.42 -12.55 -9.07
N GLU A 112 10.33 -13.24 -9.41
CA GLU A 112 9.88 -14.48 -8.77
C GLU A 112 9.63 -14.40 -7.25
N LEU A 113 9.50 -13.19 -6.70
CA LEU A 113 9.25 -12.97 -5.27
C LEU A 113 7.80 -13.25 -4.87
N ILE A 114 6.88 -13.17 -5.83
CA ILE A 114 5.48 -13.57 -5.68
C ILE A 114 5.04 -14.41 -6.88
N LYS A 115 4.32 -15.51 -6.64
CA LYS A 115 3.85 -16.43 -7.70
C LYS A 115 2.35 -16.70 -7.67
N LEU A 116 1.72 -16.36 -6.55
CA LEU A 116 0.29 -16.53 -6.30
C LEU A 116 -0.37 -15.17 -6.14
N GLY A 117 -1.63 -15.12 -6.52
CA GLY A 117 -2.50 -13.97 -6.42
C GLY A 117 -2.78 -13.56 -4.98
N PHE A 118 -3.44 -12.43 -4.82
CA PHE A 118 -3.78 -11.89 -3.51
C PHE A 118 -4.98 -10.95 -3.58
N ASP A 119 -5.66 -10.80 -2.46
CA ASP A 119 -6.64 -9.74 -2.21
C ASP A 119 -5.97 -8.63 -1.40
N CYS A 120 -6.06 -7.38 -1.86
CA CYS A 120 -5.42 -6.23 -1.24
C CYS A 120 -6.42 -5.09 -0.98
N VAL A 121 -6.42 -4.53 0.23
CA VAL A 121 -7.10 -3.27 0.54
C VAL A 121 -6.07 -2.23 0.99
N ILE A 122 -6.20 -1.01 0.48
CA ILE A 122 -5.43 0.15 0.94
C ILE A 122 -6.34 1.18 1.62
N SER A 123 -5.81 1.87 2.64
CA SER A 123 -6.42 3.05 3.24
C SER A 123 -5.35 4.02 3.72
N SER A 124 -5.61 5.32 3.66
CA SER A 124 -4.67 6.36 4.06
C SER A 124 -5.37 7.62 4.57
N ASN A 125 -4.73 8.29 5.51
CA ASN A 125 -5.05 9.67 5.87
C ASN A 125 -3.96 10.65 5.39
N VAL A 126 -2.94 10.18 4.66
CA VAL A 126 -1.88 11.02 4.10
C VAL A 126 -2.50 11.89 2.99
N PRO A 127 -2.49 13.22 3.12
CA PRO A 127 -3.07 14.08 2.10
C PRO A 127 -2.25 14.00 0.81
N GLU A 128 -2.94 14.16 -0.33
CA GLU A 128 -2.31 14.33 -1.63
C GLU A 128 -1.64 15.70 -1.70
N CYS A 129 -0.44 15.82 -1.11
CA CYS A 129 0.37 17.04 -1.14
C CYS A 129 1.81 16.69 -1.55
N LEU A 130 2.37 17.50 -2.46
CA LEU A 130 3.77 17.42 -2.89
C LEU A 130 4.70 17.58 -1.67
N GLY A 131 5.42 16.52 -1.30
CA GLY A 131 6.49 16.58 -0.30
C GLY A 131 6.34 15.72 0.97
N LEU A 132 5.22 15.02 1.17
CA LEU A 132 5.00 14.16 2.36
C LEU A 132 5.43 12.68 2.18
N GLY A 133 6.19 12.36 1.13
CA GLY A 133 6.63 10.98 0.91
C GLY A 133 5.48 9.96 0.82
N SER A 134 4.27 10.39 0.41
CA SER A 134 3.06 9.54 0.43
C SER A 134 3.25 8.24 -0.36
N LEU A 135 3.84 8.34 -1.55
CA LEU A 135 4.15 7.17 -2.39
C LEU A 135 5.14 6.21 -1.71
N ALA A 136 6.16 6.74 -1.03
CA ALA A 136 7.12 5.93 -0.30
C ALA A 136 6.46 5.20 0.88
N GLY A 137 5.57 5.88 1.62
CA GLY A 137 4.75 5.25 2.67
C GLY A 137 3.93 4.07 2.14
N MET A 138 3.23 4.27 1.02
CA MET A 138 2.44 3.21 0.37
C MET A 138 3.32 2.05 -0.13
N GLN A 139 4.46 2.34 -0.76
CA GLN A 139 5.41 1.33 -1.25
C GLN A 139 5.94 0.48 -0.09
N VAL A 140 6.39 1.12 1.00
CA VAL A 140 6.91 0.43 2.19
C VAL A 140 5.84 -0.45 2.81
N ALA A 141 4.61 0.06 2.96
CA ALA A 141 3.50 -0.73 3.51
C ALA A 141 3.21 -1.96 2.62
N PHE A 142 3.10 -1.76 1.30
CA PHE A 142 2.76 -2.83 0.36
C PHE A 142 3.85 -3.89 0.25
N VAL A 143 5.10 -3.50 0.00
CA VAL A 143 6.22 -4.44 -0.20
C VAL A 143 6.53 -5.22 1.07
N ASN A 144 6.46 -4.59 2.24
CA ASN A 144 6.66 -5.30 3.51
C ASN A 144 5.48 -6.21 3.85
N ASN A 145 4.26 -5.88 3.40
CA ASN A 145 3.11 -6.76 3.62
C ASN A 145 3.18 -7.98 2.70
N ILE A 146 3.36 -7.78 1.39
CA ILE A 146 3.26 -8.86 0.42
C ILE A 146 4.35 -9.93 0.56
N LYS A 147 5.51 -9.57 1.14
CA LYS A 147 6.57 -10.53 1.50
C LYS A 147 6.21 -11.46 2.66
N LYS A 148 5.22 -11.11 3.49
CA LYS A 148 4.78 -11.93 4.63
C LYS A 148 3.79 -13.03 4.23
N VAL A 149 3.26 -12.97 3.01
CA VAL A 149 2.15 -13.82 2.53
C VAL A 149 2.64 -14.80 1.47
#